data_AF-A0A9E2NSD0-F1
#
_entry.id   AF-A0A9E2NSD0-F1
#
_cell.length_a   1.000
_cell.length_b   1.000
_cell.length_c   1.000
_cell.angle_alpha   90.00
_cell.angle_beta   90.00
_cell.angle_gamma   90.00
#
_symmetry.space_group_name_H-M   'P 1'
#
loop_
_entity.id
_entity.type
_entity.pdbx_description
1 polymer ?
#
loop_
_entity_poly.entity_id
_entity_poly.type
_entity_poly.pdbx_seq_one_letter_code
_entity_poly.pdbx_strand_id
1 'polypeptide(L)'
;MYVHVRKSGNNRYVYVMEAYRNSEGKVAHRTIEKLGRYDLLYKKDPNFLQKLKDNLKLRSQFPRYQQIEEENRWLEAQKLNVSYTEGNQLAYCGMPVYSYANRVLRLIFRKILNLEYVLSHMQAQSEKQYNFNVATLIYHRILAKFFSGSDCVCGTYYNFIGDSFDLKEEHSYLPQIRALISAQQERILTYLLRKASKNANLPQVAVALSELNEATLQNFITSLGKLPQDEKERKLLSDIQPFVEKLTPKRAPAKRSGQTWLNEFEALVTKAMLEIIRKALKDKGHDFPLVDIQKALTHALMTVYIPPQSADGTLYIKLANSQTELNSQILLAFGFEPPLNCSRKNELLRSLKMKYCATRDIIGADTFDRFVIPYKS
;
A
#
# COMPACT_ATOMS: atom_id res chain seq x y z
N MET A 1 -27.12 28.69 -20.13
CA MET A 1 -27.47 29.98 -19.50
C MET A 1 -27.88 30.97 -20.58
N TYR A 2 -28.74 31.94 -20.27
CA TYR A 2 -29.18 32.96 -21.24
C TYR A 2 -29.58 34.28 -20.54
N VAL A 3 -29.62 35.36 -21.32
CA VAL A 3 -30.06 36.69 -20.84
C VAL A 3 -31.57 36.81 -20.99
N HIS A 4 -32.27 37.26 -19.95
CA HIS A 4 -33.69 37.58 -19.99
C HIS A 4 -33.92 39.01 -19.51
N VAL A 5 -34.66 39.80 -20.29
CA VAL A 5 -35.11 41.14 -19.87
C VAL A 5 -36.58 41.06 -19.46
N ARG A 6 -36.93 41.45 -18.23
CA ARG A 6 -38.31 41.43 -17.73
C ARG A 6 -38.81 42.83 -17.45
N LYS A 7 -40.08 43.09 -17.77
CA LYS A 7 -40.77 44.34 -17.40
C LYS A 7 -41.31 44.21 -15.97
N SER A 8 -41.12 45.25 -15.17
CA SER A 8 -41.69 45.39 -13.83
C SER A 8 -42.12 46.84 -13.65
N GLY A 9 -43.44 47.07 -13.61
CA GLY A 9 -44.03 48.41 -13.71
C GLY A 9 -43.61 49.12 -15.01
N ASN A 10 -43.16 50.37 -14.89
CA ASN A 10 -42.66 51.17 -16.01
C ASN A 10 -41.20 50.87 -16.39
N ASN A 11 -40.52 49.98 -15.67
CA ASN A 11 -39.09 49.73 -15.83
C ASN A 11 -38.81 48.35 -16.42
N ARG A 12 -37.69 48.21 -17.13
CA ARG A 12 -37.15 46.93 -17.61
C ARG A 12 -35.90 46.54 -16.83
N TYR A 13 -35.76 45.27 -16.50
CA TYR A 13 -34.63 44.74 -15.73
C TYR A 13 -33.98 43.55 -16.44
N VAL A 14 -32.66 43.45 -16.35
CA VAL A 14 -31.86 42.41 -17.00
C VAL A 14 -31.47 41.33 -15.99
N TYR A 15 -31.68 40.08 -16.38
CA TYR A 15 -31.42 38.88 -15.60
C TYR A 15 -30.57 37.91 -16.40
N VAL A 16 -29.68 37.20 -15.73
CA VAL A 16 -29.04 35.99 -16.25
C VAL A 16 -29.78 34.79 -15.69
N MET A 17 -30.28 33.93 -16.56
CA MET A 17 -31.05 32.75 -16.19
C MET A 17 -30.41 31.46 -16.67
N GLU A 18 -30.67 30.39 -15.94
CA GLU A 18 -30.27 29.04 -16.28
C GLU A 18 -31.50 28.15 -16.43
N ALA A 19 -31.55 27.42 -17.55
CA ALA A 19 -32.51 26.35 -17.73
C ALA A 19 -31.89 25.05 -17.19
N TYR A 20 -32.64 24.30 -16.40
CA TYR A 20 -32.27 23.01 -15.85
C TYR A 20 -33.48 22.07 -15.89
N ARG A 21 -33.29 20.76 -15.71
CA ARG A 21 -34.40 19.82 -15.53
C ARG A 21 -34.64 19.61 -14.04
N ASN A 22 -35.88 19.74 -13.59
CA ASN A 22 -36.26 19.44 -12.21
C ASN A 22 -36.31 17.92 -11.98
N SER A 23 -36.60 17.50 -10.75
CA SER A 23 -36.72 16.09 -10.35
C SER A 23 -37.77 15.29 -11.14
N GLU A 24 -38.73 15.96 -11.79
CA GLU A 24 -39.74 15.36 -12.67
C GLU A 24 -39.31 15.35 -14.15
N GLY A 25 -38.08 15.75 -14.46
CA GLY A 25 -37.56 15.81 -15.83
C GLY A 25 -38.10 16.96 -16.68
N LYS A 26 -38.93 17.85 -16.13
CA LYS A 26 -39.48 19.05 -16.79
C LYS A 26 -38.45 20.19 -16.79
N VAL A 27 -38.46 20.98 -17.86
CA VAL A 27 -37.58 22.15 -17.98
C VAL A 27 -38.06 23.24 -17.00
N ALA A 28 -37.17 23.65 -16.11
CA ALA A 28 -37.36 24.73 -15.15
C ALA A 28 -36.27 25.80 -15.34
N HIS A 29 -36.52 27.01 -14.83
CA HIS A 29 -35.62 28.15 -14.96
C HIS A 29 -35.32 28.76 -13.60
N ARG A 30 -34.03 28.99 -13.30
CA ARG A 30 -33.58 29.75 -12.12
C ARG A 30 -32.86 31.03 -12.52
N THR A 31 -33.01 32.08 -11.72
CA THR A 31 -32.24 33.32 -11.88
C THR A 31 -30.89 33.13 -11.22
N ILE A 32 -29.81 33.27 -11.99
CA ILE A 32 -28.44 33.23 -11.45
C ILE A 32 -28.07 34.63 -10.95
N GLU A 33 -28.40 35.66 -11.73
CA GLU A 33 -27.94 37.02 -11.44
C GLU A 33 -28.97 38.07 -11.88
N LYS A 34 -29.10 39.13 -11.08
CA LYS A 34 -29.90 40.32 -11.38
C LYS A 34 -28.96 41.48 -11.67
N LEU A 35 -28.85 41.91 -12.92
CA LEU A 35 -27.88 42.93 -13.33
C LEU A 35 -28.40 44.36 -13.14
N GLY A 36 -29.72 44.53 -12.99
CA GLY A 36 -30.35 45.83 -12.72
C GLY A 36 -31.15 46.38 -13.90
N ARG A 37 -31.44 47.69 -13.86
CA ARG A 37 -32.39 48.34 -14.76
C ARG A 37 -31.77 48.55 -16.14
N TYR A 38 -32.45 48.06 -17.17
CA TYR A 38 -31.97 48.05 -18.56
C TYR A 38 -31.54 49.42 -19.05
N ASP A 39 -32.35 50.47 -18.84
CA ASP A 39 -32.06 51.80 -19.39
C ASP A 39 -30.81 52.43 -18.75
N LEU A 40 -30.48 52.08 -17.51
CA LEU A 40 -29.25 52.52 -16.84
C LEU A 40 -28.02 51.78 -17.36
N LEU A 41 -28.15 50.47 -17.60
CA LEU A 41 -27.08 49.66 -18.16
C LEU A 41 -26.79 50.05 -19.62
N TYR A 42 -27.84 50.31 -20.40
CA TYR A 42 -27.73 50.74 -21.80
C TYR A 42 -27.10 52.12 -21.95
N LYS A 43 -27.40 53.07 -21.05
CA LYS A 43 -26.75 54.38 -21.02
C LYS A 43 -25.25 54.29 -20.72
N LYS A 44 -24.83 53.33 -19.91
CA LYS A 44 -23.41 53.13 -19.55
C LYS A 44 -22.63 52.44 -20.66
N ASP A 45 -23.22 51.43 -21.31
CA ASP A 45 -22.63 50.73 -22.45
C ASP A 45 -23.76 50.26 -23.39
N PRO A 46 -23.94 50.91 -24.57
CA PRO A 46 -24.96 50.51 -25.54
C PRO A 46 -24.84 49.06 -26.02
N ASN A 47 -23.63 48.47 -25.96
CA ASN A 47 -23.35 47.11 -26.43
C ASN A 47 -23.35 46.06 -25.31
N PHE A 48 -23.73 46.41 -24.07
CA PHE A 48 -23.60 45.51 -22.92
C PHE A 48 -24.35 44.18 -23.10
N LEU A 49 -25.53 44.19 -23.73
CA LEU A 49 -26.33 42.98 -23.93
C LEU A 49 -25.63 41.97 -24.84
N GLN A 50 -24.97 42.46 -25.90
CA GLN A 50 -24.29 41.59 -26.86
C GLN A 50 -23.04 40.99 -26.21
N LYS A 51 -22.23 41.83 -25.55
CA LYS A 51 -21.08 41.37 -24.74
C LYS A 51 -21.49 40.35 -23.69
N LEU A 52 -22.64 40.54 -23.03
CA LEU A 52 -23.15 39.60 -22.03
C LEU A 52 -23.57 38.26 -22.66
N LYS A 53 -24.25 38.28 -23.81
CA LYS A 53 -24.60 37.06 -24.54
C LYS A 53 -23.38 36.28 -24.99
N ASP A 54 -22.36 36.96 -25.50
CA ASP A 54 -21.14 36.33 -26.00
C ASP A 54 -20.31 35.73 -24.84
N ASN A 55 -20.21 36.45 -23.71
CA ASN A 55 -19.62 35.91 -22.49
C ASN A 55 -20.38 34.68 -21.94
N LEU A 56 -21.71 34.67 -22.01
CA LEU A 56 -22.50 33.53 -21.56
C LEU A 56 -22.35 32.31 -22.47
N LYS A 57 -22.19 32.50 -23.78
CA LYS A 57 -21.91 31.41 -24.72
C LYS A 57 -20.58 30.72 -24.39
N LEU A 58 -19.54 31.50 -24.13
CA LEU A 58 -18.24 30.99 -23.67
C LEU A 58 -18.40 30.22 -22.36
N ARG A 59 -19.01 30.82 -21.33
CA ARG A 59 -19.24 30.17 -20.02
C ARG A 59 -20.04 28.86 -20.11
N SER A 60 -20.95 28.72 -21.07
CA SER A 60 -21.71 27.47 -21.26
C SER A 60 -20.94 26.35 -21.97
N GLN A 61 -19.85 26.66 -22.67
CA GLN A 61 -19.01 25.67 -23.37
C GLN A 61 -17.87 25.15 -22.48
N PHE A 62 -17.31 26.00 -21.62
CA PHE A 62 -16.18 25.68 -20.73
C PHE A 62 -16.33 24.40 -19.88
N PRO A 63 -17.48 24.14 -19.20
CA PRO A 63 -17.60 22.97 -18.32
C PRO A 63 -17.58 21.63 -19.06
N ARG A 64 -18.10 21.59 -20.29
CA ARG A 64 -18.10 20.38 -21.13
C ARG A 64 -16.73 20.12 -21.75
N TYR A 65 -16.02 21.16 -22.16
CA TYR A 65 -14.68 21.01 -22.71
C TYR A 65 -13.67 20.54 -21.65
N GLN A 66 -13.72 21.10 -20.44
CA GLN A 66 -12.86 20.64 -19.33
C GLN A 66 -13.17 19.19 -18.94
N GLN A 67 -14.45 18.81 -18.88
CA GLN A 67 -14.87 17.42 -18.64
C GLN A 67 -14.31 16.44 -19.68
N ILE A 68 -14.46 16.77 -20.97
CA ILE A 68 -14.00 15.92 -22.07
C ILE A 68 -12.46 15.85 -22.08
N GLU A 69 -11.77 16.93 -21.77
CA GLU A 69 -10.30 16.98 -21.75
C GLU A 69 -9.72 16.21 -20.56
N GLU A 70 -10.32 16.31 -19.37
CA GLU A 70 -9.98 15.51 -18.19
C GLU A 70 -10.24 14.01 -18.44
N GLU A 71 -11.37 13.68 -19.04
CA GLU A 71 -11.75 12.30 -19.38
C GLU A 71 -10.81 11.71 -20.44
N ASN A 72 -10.41 12.50 -21.45
CA ASN A 72 -9.42 12.10 -22.44
C ASN A 72 -8.01 11.95 -21.83
N ARG A 73 -7.58 12.84 -20.93
CA ARG A 73 -6.31 12.68 -20.21
C ARG A 73 -6.31 11.42 -19.34
N TRP A 74 -7.43 11.09 -18.71
CA TRP A 74 -7.57 9.85 -17.95
C TRP A 74 -7.52 8.62 -18.85
N LEU A 75 -8.20 8.66 -20.00
CA LEU A 75 -8.18 7.59 -20.99
C LEU A 75 -6.78 7.41 -21.63
N GLU A 76 -6.06 8.51 -21.86
CA GLU A 76 -4.68 8.50 -22.36
C GLU A 76 -3.70 7.98 -21.30
N ALA A 77 -3.86 8.37 -20.03
CA ALA A 77 -3.10 7.79 -18.92
C ALA A 77 -3.36 6.28 -18.78
N GLN A 78 -4.62 5.84 -18.93
CA GLN A 78 -4.94 4.41 -19.00
C GLN A 78 -4.25 3.73 -20.19
N LYS A 79 -4.29 4.31 -21.39
CA LYS A 79 -3.68 3.73 -22.60
C LYS A 79 -2.15 3.67 -22.53
N LEU A 80 -1.51 4.72 -22.01
CA LEU A 80 -0.07 4.76 -21.73
C LEU A 80 0.33 3.71 -20.67
N ASN A 81 -0.56 3.43 -19.71
CA ASN A 81 -0.32 2.39 -18.72
C ASN A 81 -0.57 0.96 -19.26
N VAL A 82 -1.55 0.78 -20.16
CA VAL A 82 -1.82 -0.53 -20.80
C VAL A 82 -0.62 -1.00 -21.63
N SER A 83 0.07 -0.08 -22.30
CA SER A 83 1.29 -0.38 -23.07
C SER A 83 2.52 -0.73 -22.20
N TYR A 84 2.47 -0.43 -20.89
CA TYR A 84 3.48 -0.87 -19.90
C TYR A 84 3.06 -2.12 -19.11
N THR A 85 1.82 -2.60 -19.23
CA THR A 85 1.29 -3.77 -18.51
C THR A 85 1.43 -5.11 -19.23
N GLU A 86 2.08 -5.16 -20.40
CA GLU A 86 2.33 -6.43 -21.14
C GLU A 86 3.25 -7.44 -20.42
N GLY A 87 3.40 -7.33 -19.09
CA GLY A 87 4.01 -8.34 -18.23
C GLY A 87 3.69 -8.24 -16.74
N ASN A 88 2.81 -7.33 -16.28
CA ASN A 88 2.59 -7.10 -14.83
C ASN A 88 1.10 -7.22 -14.46
N GLN A 89 0.71 -8.37 -13.90
CA GLN A 89 -0.67 -8.74 -13.55
C GLN A 89 -1.25 -7.99 -12.33
N LEU A 90 -0.44 -7.23 -11.58
CA LEU A 90 -0.84 -6.65 -10.28
C LEU A 90 -1.34 -5.20 -10.34
N ALA A 91 -1.02 -4.45 -11.39
CA ALA A 91 -1.48 -3.07 -11.51
C ALA A 91 -2.99 -3.06 -11.82
N TYR A 92 -3.79 -2.39 -10.99
CA TYR A 92 -5.23 -2.29 -11.24
C TYR A 92 -5.51 -1.09 -12.13
N CYS A 93 -5.83 -1.33 -13.41
CA CYS A 93 -6.03 -0.28 -14.41
C CYS A 93 -4.83 0.70 -14.50
N GLY A 94 -3.60 0.19 -14.33
CA GLY A 94 -2.38 1.01 -14.31
C GLY A 94 -2.08 1.72 -12.98
N MET A 95 -2.96 1.58 -11.98
CA MET A 95 -2.76 2.16 -10.65
C MET A 95 -2.01 1.19 -9.73
N PRO A 96 -1.21 1.73 -8.79
CA PRO A 96 -0.53 0.94 -7.78
C PRO A 96 -1.55 0.30 -6.82
N VAL A 97 -1.19 -0.86 -6.31
CA VAL A 97 -1.94 -1.63 -5.32
C VAL A 97 -1.21 -1.66 -3.98
N TYR A 98 -1.98 -1.67 -2.91
CA TYR A 98 -1.52 -1.55 -1.54
C TYR A 98 -2.07 -2.68 -0.70
N SER A 99 -1.19 -3.39 0.00
CA SER A 99 -1.61 -4.38 0.98
C SER A 99 -1.96 -3.73 2.31
N TYR A 100 -3.23 -3.86 2.71
CA TYR A 100 -3.70 -3.43 4.03
C TYR A 100 -3.41 -4.48 5.12
N ALA A 101 -3.08 -5.73 4.75
CA ALA A 101 -2.59 -6.74 5.68
C ALA A 101 -1.28 -6.32 6.38
N ASN A 102 -0.51 -5.40 5.79
CA ASN A 102 0.68 -4.80 6.42
C ASN A 102 0.38 -4.31 7.84
N ARG A 103 -0.83 -3.82 8.11
CA ARG A 103 -1.18 -3.29 9.42
C ARG A 103 -1.17 -4.36 10.52
N VAL A 104 -1.72 -5.53 10.22
CA VAL A 104 -1.74 -6.69 11.13
C VAL A 104 -0.32 -7.22 11.30
N LEU A 105 0.40 -7.42 10.19
CA LEU A 105 1.77 -7.93 10.19
C LEU A 105 2.72 -7.02 11.00
N ARG A 106 2.60 -5.71 10.83
CA ARG A 106 3.37 -4.71 11.56
C ARG A 106 3.01 -4.69 13.05
N LEU A 107 1.74 -4.86 13.41
CA LEU A 107 1.33 -4.99 14.81
C LEU A 107 1.95 -6.23 15.45
N ILE A 108 1.92 -7.37 14.78
CA ILE A 108 2.51 -8.62 15.29
C ILE A 108 4.03 -8.43 15.47
N PHE A 109 4.71 -7.93 14.44
CA PHE A 109 6.16 -7.72 14.47
C PHE A 109 6.60 -6.75 15.57
N ARG A 110 5.93 -5.58 15.69
CA ARG A 110 6.32 -4.51 16.62
C ARG A 110 5.81 -4.68 18.04
N LYS A 111 4.59 -5.20 18.24
CA LYS A 111 3.93 -5.20 19.55
C LYS A 111 3.86 -6.58 20.18
N ILE A 112 3.59 -7.63 19.40
CA ILE A 112 3.43 -8.99 19.94
C ILE A 112 4.79 -9.66 20.10
N LEU A 113 5.55 -9.74 19.01
CA LEU A 113 6.91 -10.28 18.99
C LEU A 113 7.92 -9.25 19.52
N ASN A 114 7.63 -7.95 19.37
CA ASN A 114 8.50 -6.86 19.80
C ASN A 114 9.92 -6.98 19.21
N LEU A 115 9.98 -7.34 17.92
CA LEU A 115 11.23 -7.54 17.18
C LEU A 115 11.88 -6.23 16.78
N GLU A 116 11.09 -5.18 16.53
CA GLU A 116 11.63 -3.85 16.24
C GLU A 116 12.55 -3.37 17.37
N TYR A 117 12.09 -3.46 18.61
CA TYR A 117 12.90 -3.10 19.77
C TYR A 117 14.20 -3.90 19.84
N VAL A 118 14.13 -5.22 19.67
CA VAL A 118 15.31 -6.09 19.79
C VAL A 118 16.33 -5.82 18.70
N LEU A 119 15.88 -5.69 17.45
CA LEU A 119 16.74 -5.42 16.32
C LEU A 119 17.36 -4.02 16.41
N SER A 120 16.59 -3.01 16.81
CA SER A 120 17.12 -1.67 17.05
C SER A 120 18.13 -1.65 18.20
N HIS A 121 17.88 -2.38 19.28
CA HIS A 121 18.83 -2.51 20.40
C HIS A 121 20.11 -3.25 19.96
N MET A 122 20.00 -4.26 19.10
CA MET A 122 21.17 -4.95 18.53
C MET A 122 21.98 -4.02 17.63
N GLN A 123 21.31 -3.24 16.79
CA GLN A 123 21.95 -2.22 15.96
C GLN A 123 22.64 -1.14 16.81
N ALA A 124 22.04 -0.73 17.93
CA ALA A 124 22.66 0.23 18.84
C ALA A 124 23.89 -0.32 19.57
N GLN A 125 23.96 -1.64 19.78
CA GLN A 125 25.08 -2.31 20.44
C GLN A 125 26.20 -2.74 19.50
N SER A 126 25.99 -2.67 18.18
CA SER A 126 27.06 -2.96 17.24
C SER A 126 28.05 -1.81 17.18
N GLU A 127 29.34 -2.13 17.15
CA GLU A 127 30.42 -1.14 16.97
C GLU A 127 30.32 -0.41 15.62
N LYS A 128 29.63 -1.01 14.64
CA LYS A 128 29.40 -0.41 13.32
C LYS A 128 28.22 0.55 13.36
N GLN A 129 28.44 1.76 12.85
CA GLN A 129 27.35 2.69 12.57
C GLN A 129 26.70 2.33 11.23
N TYR A 130 25.38 2.15 11.25
CA TYR A 130 24.58 1.90 10.06
C TYR A 130 23.73 3.13 9.75
N ASN A 131 23.70 3.54 8.48
CA ASN A 131 22.89 4.65 7.98
C ASN A 131 21.44 4.26 7.65
N PHE A 132 21.05 3.02 7.94
CA PHE A 132 19.72 2.47 7.69
C PHE A 132 19.13 1.82 8.95
N ASN A 133 17.82 1.56 8.95
CA ASN A 133 17.15 0.88 10.05
C ASN A 133 17.07 -0.63 9.81
N VAL A 134 17.84 -1.42 10.55
CA VAL A 134 17.91 -2.89 10.44
C VAL A 134 16.55 -3.54 10.64
N ALA A 135 15.75 -3.06 11.60
CA ALA A 135 14.45 -3.63 11.91
C ALA A 135 13.47 -3.47 10.74
N THR A 136 13.46 -2.29 10.11
CA THR A 136 12.64 -2.01 8.93
C THR A 136 13.02 -2.90 7.76
N LEU A 137 14.31 -3.02 7.44
CA LEU A 137 14.79 -3.85 6.33
C LEU A 137 14.47 -5.33 6.53
N ILE A 138 14.66 -5.84 7.75
CA ILE A 138 14.30 -7.22 8.09
C ILE A 138 12.79 -7.44 7.95
N TYR A 139 11.99 -6.49 8.42
CA TYR A 139 10.53 -6.57 8.29
C TYR A 139 10.11 -6.63 6.81
N HIS A 140 10.70 -5.78 5.96
CA HIS A 140 10.46 -5.76 4.52
C HIS A 140 10.85 -7.08 3.83
N ARG A 141 11.94 -7.71 4.25
CA ARG A 141 12.33 -9.05 3.76
C ARG A 141 11.38 -10.15 4.22
N ILE A 142 10.87 -10.07 5.44
CA ILE A 142 9.82 -10.97 5.95
C ILE A 142 8.54 -10.80 5.12
N LEU A 143 8.13 -9.56 4.82
CA LEU A 143 6.99 -9.29 3.94
C LEU A 143 7.21 -9.89 2.55
N ALA A 144 8.38 -9.67 1.95
CA ALA A 144 8.71 -10.29 0.67
C ALA A 144 8.54 -11.82 0.70
N LYS A 145 8.86 -12.49 1.82
CA LYS A 145 8.61 -13.93 1.99
C LYS A 145 7.15 -14.33 2.20
N PHE A 146 6.36 -13.46 2.85
CA PHE A 146 4.90 -13.68 2.92
C PHE A 146 4.28 -13.73 1.53
N PHE A 147 4.77 -12.87 0.63
CA PHE A 147 4.20 -12.66 -0.71
C PHE A 147 4.95 -13.39 -1.84
N SER A 148 6.16 -13.93 -1.61
CA SER A 148 6.98 -14.61 -2.65
C SER A 148 6.37 -15.89 -3.21
N GLY A 149 5.43 -16.52 -2.49
CA GLY A 149 4.68 -17.69 -2.94
C GLY A 149 3.44 -17.37 -3.78
N SER A 150 3.27 -16.10 -4.20
CA SER A 150 2.10 -15.62 -4.93
C SER A 150 2.52 -14.81 -6.13
N ASP A 151 1.59 -14.52 -7.03
CA ASP A 151 1.79 -13.64 -8.18
C ASP A 151 2.17 -12.19 -7.77
N CYS A 152 2.21 -11.89 -6.47
CA CYS A 152 2.56 -10.60 -5.88
C CYS A 152 4.09 -10.40 -5.78
N VAL A 153 4.70 -9.86 -6.82
CA VAL A 153 6.08 -9.33 -6.75
C VAL A 153 6.04 -7.92 -6.16
N CYS A 154 6.66 -7.73 -4.98
CA CYS A 154 6.80 -6.40 -4.38
C CYS A 154 7.65 -5.51 -5.33
N GLY A 155 7.32 -4.23 -5.47
CA GLY A 155 8.01 -3.35 -6.43
C GLY A 155 7.18 -2.15 -6.88
N THR A 156 7.39 -1.68 -8.11
CA THR A 156 6.85 -0.41 -8.63
C THR A 156 5.33 -0.22 -8.43
N TYR A 157 4.56 -1.30 -8.49
CA TYR A 157 3.10 -1.25 -8.43
C TYR A 157 2.50 -1.97 -7.22
N TYR A 158 3.30 -2.68 -6.40
CA TYR A 158 2.80 -3.38 -5.21
C TYR A 158 3.50 -2.82 -3.96
N ASN A 159 2.73 -2.15 -3.12
CA ASN A 159 3.18 -1.39 -1.97
C ASN A 159 2.44 -1.80 -0.69
N PHE A 160 2.87 -1.25 0.44
CA PHE A 160 2.28 -1.50 1.75
C PHE A 160 1.68 -0.23 2.33
N ILE A 161 0.49 -0.31 2.92
CA ILE A 161 -0.13 0.87 3.54
C ILE A 161 0.75 1.37 4.68
N GLY A 162 1.07 2.66 4.67
CA GLY A 162 1.86 3.32 5.70
C GLY A 162 3.31 2.83 5.76
N ASP A 163 3.84 2.37 4.63
CA ASP A 163 5.24 1.96 4.45
C ASP A 163 5.77 2.46 3.10
N SER A 164 7.05 2.81 3.08
CA SER A 164 7.80 3.04 1.85
C SER A 164 8.77 1.89 1.65
N PHE A 165 8.72 1.26 0.48
CA PHE A 165 9.50 0.07 0.17
C PHE A 165 10.25 0.29 -1.15
N ASP A 166 11.58 0.37 -1.10
CA ASP A 166 12.43 0.45 -2.29
C ASP A 166 13.39 -0.73 -2.31
N LEU A 167 13.02 -1.78 -3.05
CA LEU A 167 13.85 -2.97 -3.21
C LEU A 167 15.29 -2.67 -3.63
N LYS A 168 15.49 -1.70 -4.53
CA LYS A 168 16.81 -1.46 -5.11
C LYS A 168 17.77 -0.92 -4.07
N GLU A 169 17.32 0.03 -3.27
CA GLU A 169 18.12 0.57 -2.17
C GLU A 169 18.38 -0.50 -1.11
N GLU A 170 17.35 -1.25 -0.72
CA GLU A 170 17.43 -2.24 0.34
C GLU A 170 18.35 -3.43 0.02
N HIS A 171 18.44 -3.81 -1.26
CA HIS A 171 19.36 -4.85 -1.73
C HIS A 171 20.83 -4.51 -1.45
N SER A 172 21.20 -3.24 -1.45
CA SER A 172 22.58 -2.80 -1.20
C SER A 172 23.05 -3.05 0.24
N TYR A 173 22.12 -3.10 1.21
CA TYR A 173 22.42 -3.26 2.63
C TYR A 173 22.48 -4.73 3.09
N LEU A 174 22.17 -5.69 2.22
CA LEU A 174 22.08 -7.11 2.59
C LEU A 174 23.35 -7.72 3.21
N PRO A 175 24.58 -7.43 2.72
CA PRO A 175 25.78 -8.00 3.30
C PRO A 175 25.97 -7.59 4.77
N GLN A 176 25.62 -6.34 5.09
CA GLN A 176 25.76 -5.75 6.42
C GLN A 176 24.73 -6.34 7.41
N ILE A 177 23.50 -6.54 6.96
CA ILE A 177 22.43 -7.18 7.76
C ILE A 177 22.80 -8.63 8.05
N ARG A 178 23.27 -9.37 7.04
CA ARG A 178 23.69 -10.79 7.18
C ARG A 178 24.76 -10.93 8.26
N ALA A 179 25.77 -10.08 8.24
CA ALA A 179 26.82 -10.08 9.26
C ALA A 179 26.27 -9.79 10.67
N LEU A 180 25.43 -8.76 10.83
CA LEU A 180 24.86 -8.39 12.14
C LEU A 180 23.98 -9.50 12.74
N ILE A 181 23.10 -10.08 11.92
CA ILE A 181 22.16 -11.11 12.36
C ILE A 181 22.86 -12.42 12.66
N SER A 182 23.92 -12.76 11.91
CA SER A 182 24.72 -13.95 12.18
C SER A 182 25.53 -13.82 13.48
N ALA A 183 26.05 -12.62 13.78
CA ALA A 183 26.77 -12.36 15.04
C ALA A 183 25.88 -12.41 16.29
N GLN A 184 24.56 -12.26 16.16
CA GLN A 184 23.61 -12.21 17.28
C GLN A 184 22.63 -13.39 17.30
N GLN A 185 22.92 -14.47 16.59
CA GLN A 185 22.05 -15.63 16.37
C GLN A 185 21.44 -16.19 17.67
N GLU A 186 22.27 -16.55 18.65
CA GLU A 186 21.81 -17.17 19.90
C GLU A 186 20.87 -16.25 20.70
N ARG A 187 21.17 -14.96 20.72
CA ARG A 187 20.38 -13.96 21.43
C ARG A 187 19.00 -13.75 20.80
N ILE A 188 18.95 -13.69 19.46
CA ILE A 188 17.72 -13.58 18.70
C ILE A 188 16.83 -14.81 18.91
N LEU A 189 17.42 -16.00 18.79
CA LEU A 189 16.73 -17.28 19.02
C LEU A 189 16.15 -17.37 20.43
N THR A 190 16.98 -17.09 21.44
CA THR A 190 16.56 -17.11 22.85
C THR A 190 15.42 -16.13 23.11
N TYR A 191 15.48 -14.94 22.51
CA TYR A 191 14.42 -13.95 22.64
C TYR A 191 13.11 -14.42 21.98
N LEU A 192 13.17 -14.92 20.75
CA LEU A 192 12.01 -15.44 20.03
C LEU A 192 11.35 -16.60 20.78
N LEU A 193 12.15 -17.55 21.27
CA LEU A 193 11.68 -18.69 22.07
C LEU A 193 10.95 -18.23 23.34
N ARG A 194 11.54 -17.27 24.07
CA ARG A 194 10.93 -16.69 25.28
C ARG A 194 9.65 -15.90 24.99
N LYS A 195 9.59 -15.20 23.85
CA LYS A 195 8.41 -14.41 23.47
C LYS A 195 7.27 -15.26 22.92
N ALA A 196 7.57 -16.26 22.09
CA ALA A 196 6.59 -17.21 21.58
C ALA A 196 5.92 -17.99 22.73
N SER A 197 6.70 -18.38 23.74
CA SER A 197 6.18 -19.06 24.95
C SER A 197 5.37 -18.13 25.87
N LYS A 198 5.88 -16.93 26.21
CA LYS A 198 5.20 -16.03 27.18
C LYS A 198 4.03 -15.24 26.62
N ASN A 199 4.14 -14.65 25.42
CA ASN A 199 3.18 -13.66 24.94
C ASN A 199 2.11 -14.26 24.02
N ALA A 200 2.48 -15.26 23.21
CA ALA A 200 1.53 -15.87 22.28
C ALA A 200 0.89 -17.15 22.84
N ASN A 201 1.39 -17.69 23.97
CA ASN A 201 0.95 -18.96 24.56
C ASN A 201 0.83 -20.06 23.46
N LEU A 202 1.89 -20.15 22.64
CA LEU A 202 2.06 -21.06 21.49
C LEU A 202 3.16 -22.09 21.82
N PRO A 203 2.91 -23.09 22.69
CA PRO A 203 3.90 -24.11 23.03
C PRO A 203 4.37 -24.89 21.80
N GLN A 204 3.53 -25.02 20.77
CA GLN A 204 3.88 -25.68 19.50
C GLN A 204 4.96 -24.94 18.69
N VAL A 205 5.06 -23.61 18.81
CA VAL A 205 6.16 -22.84 18.19
C VAL A 205 7.44 -23.03 18.99
N ALA A 206 7.36 -23.11 20.32
CA ALA A 206 8.52 -23.47 21.15
C ALA A 206 9.02 -24.89 20.85
N VAL A 207 8.11 -25.85 20.68
CA VAL A 207 8.41 -27.24 20.27
C VAL A 207 9.00 -27.29 18.85
N ALA A 208 8.37 -26.63 17.87
CA ALA A 208 8.89 -26.56 16.50
C ALA A 208 10.23 -25.81 16.38
N LEU A 209 10.54 -24.89 17.32
CA LEU A 209 11.81 -24.18 17.42
C LEU A 209 12.88 -24.98 18.20
N SER A 210 12.48 -25.80 19.17
CA SER A 210 13.39 -26.72 19.89
C SER A 210 13.71 -27.98 19.09
N GLU A 211 12.83 -28.36 18.16
CA GLU A 211 12.98 -29.48 17.22
C GLU A 211 13.52 -29.03 15.85
N LEU A 212 14.13 -27.84 15.75
CA LEU A 212 14.84 -27.38 14.55
C LEU A 212 16.06 -28.28 14.29
N ASN A 213 15.81 -29.46 13.73
CA ASN A 213 16.80 -30.15 12.94
C ASN A 213 16.79 -29.53 11.53
N GLU A 214 17.93 -29.62 10.88
CA GLU A 214 18.21 -29.04 9.56
C GLU A 214 17.19 -29.48 8.49
N ALA A 215 16.65 -30.69 8.62
CA ALA A 215 15.70 -31.28 7.68
C ALA A 215 14.30 -30.63 7.77
N THR A 216 13.80 -30.32 8.97
CA THR A 216 12.51 -29.65 9.18
C THR A 216 12.54 -28.21 8.63
N LEU A 217 13.68 -27.54 8.80
CA LEU A 217 13.96 -26.20 8.24
C LEU A 217 14.03 -26.24 6.72
N GLN A 218 14.75 -27.20 6.14
CA GLN A 218 14.84 -27.38 4.68
C GLN A 218 13.51 -27.71 4.04
N ASN A 219 12.66 -28.55 4.64
CA ASN A 219 11.33 -28.84 4.11
C ASN A 219 10.43 -27.60 4.12
N PHE A 220 10.53 -26.77 5.16
CA PHE A 220 9.80 -25.50 5.23
C PHE A 220 10.33 -24.46 4.22
N ILE A 221 11.64 -24.30 4.09
CA ILE A 221 12.28 -23.44 3.08
C ILE A 221 11.92 -23.88 1.66
N THR A 222 11.93 -25.19 1.39
CA THR A 222 11.57 -25.76 0.08
C THR A 222 10.08 -25.53 -0.22
N SER A 223 9.22 -25.57 0.79
CA SER A 223 7.79 -25.24 0.67
C SER A 223 7.48 -23.75 0.43
N LEU A 224 8.42 -22.84 0.71
CA LEU A 224 8.25 -21.38 0.54
C LEU A 224 8.66 -20.85 -0.85
N GLY A 225 9.19 -21.68 -1.74
CA GLY A 225 9.38 -21.36 -3.16
C GLY A 225 10.65 -20.56 -3.51
N LYS A 226 11.25 -20.95 -4.64
CA LYS A 226 12.57 -20.59 -5.16
C LYS A 226 12.81 -19.08 -5.32
N LEU A 227 13.84 -18.53 -4.66
CA LEU A 227 14.40 -17.22 -4.99
C LEU A 227 15.31 -17.34 -6.23
N PRO A 228 15.31 -16.38 -7.17
CA PRO A 228 16.25 -16.36 -8.30
C PRO A 228 17.65 -16.01 -7.78
N GLN A 229 18.61 -16.92 -7.96
CA GLN A 229 20.03 -16.67 -7.67
C GLN A 229 20.71 -16.24 -8.97
N ASP A 230 21.15 -14.97 -9.01
CA ASP A 230 21.93 -14.42 -10.12
C ASP A 230 23.30 -15.12 -10.22
N GLU A 231 23.64 -15.58 -11.42
CA GLU A 231 24.85 -16.34 -11.76
C GLU A 231 26.17 -15.61 -11.43
N LYS A 232 26.11 -14.28 -11.24
CA LYS A 232 27.26 -13.43 -10.95
C LYS A 232 27.79 -13.57 -9.52
N GLU A 233 26.95 -13.92 -8.54
CA GLU A 233 27.38 -14.13 -7.14
C GLU A 233 28.26 -15.40 -7.00
N ARG A 234 28.07 -16.41 -7.87
CA ARG A 234 28.84 -17.66 -7.82
C ARG A 234 30.31 -17.49 -8.18
N LYS A 235 30.62 -16.51 -9.03
CA LYS A 235 31.97 -16.28 -9.55
C LYS A 235 32.86 -15.48 -8.59
N LEU A 236 32.26 -14.71 -7.67
CA LEU A 236 32.99 -13.93 -6.66
C LEU A 236 33.38 -14.79 -5.44
N LEU A 237 32.62 -15.86 -5.17
CA LEU A 237 32.84 -16.78 -4.06
C LEU A 237 33.97 -17.79 -4.30
N SER A 238 34.28 -18.13 -5.57
CA SER A 238 35.37 -19.07 -5.91
C SER A 238 36.76 -18.54 -5.56
N ASP A 239 36.92 -17.22 -5.59
CA ASP A 239 38.25 -16.59 -5.49
C ASP A 239 38.68 -16.36 -4.03
N ILE A 240 37.74 -16.46 -3.08
CA ILE A 240 37.94 -16.21 -1.64
C ILE A 240 38.03 -17.53 -0.83
N GLN A 241 37.56 -18.63 -1.41
CA GLN A 241 37.51 -19.98 -0.81
C GLN A 241 38.85 -20.47 -0.18
N PRO A 242 40.04 -20.25 -0.77
CA PRO A 242 41.29 -20.77 -0.22
C PRO A 242 41.75 -20.10 1.09
N PHE A 243 41.21 -18.91 1.40
CA PHE A 243 41.60 -18.12 2.57
C PHE A 243 40.77 -18.49 3.82
N VAL A 244 39.54 -18.97 3.61
CA VAL A 244 38.59 -19.34 4.67
C VAL A 244 38.89 -20.72 5.25
N GLU A 245 39.40 -21.64 4.44
CA GLU A 245 39.72 -23.03 4.84
C GLU A 245 40.86 -23.14 5.86
N LYS A 246 41.69 -22.10 6.02
CA LYS A 246 42.80 -22.06 6.98
C LYS A 246 42.40 -21.65 8.41
N LEU A 247 41.19 -21.10 8.64
CA LEU A 247 40.84 -20.44 9.91
C LEU A 247 39.83 -21.16 10.81
N THR A 248 39.30 -22.33 10.45
CA THR A 248 38.32 -23.04 11.30
C THR A 248 38.61 -24.54 11.44
N PRO A 249 38.78 -25.07 12.67
CA PRO A 249 39.03 -26.49 12.90
C PRO A 249 37.78 -27.35 12.59
N LYS A 250 38.08 -28.52 12.04
CA LYS A 250 37.23 -29.55 11.45
C LYS A 250 35.98 -29.92 12.29
N ARG A 251 34.81 -29.50 11.83
CA ARG A 251 33.58 -30.34 11.79
C ARG A 251 32.96 -30.17 10.40
N ALA A 252 32.74 -31.29 9.73
CA ALA A 252 32.46 -31.39 8.31
C ALA A 252 31.27 -30.50 7.88
N PRO A 253 31.43 -29.63 6.87
CA PRO A 253 30.31 -28.90 6.30
C PRO A 253 29.59 -29.85 5.33
N ALA A 254 28.35 -30.21 5.63
CA ALA A 254 27.46 -30.68 4.59
C ALA A 254 27.34 -29.56 3.54
N LYS A 255 27.48 -29.92 2.27
CA LYS A 255 27.39 -29.03 1.10
C LYS A 255 26.07 -28.23 1.13
N ARG A 256 26.04 -27.06 1.76
CA ARG A 256 24.88 -26.15 1.79
C ARG A 256 25.07 -25.06 0.75
N SER A 257 24.35 -25.14 -0.37
CA SER A 257 24.25 -24.06 -1.34
C SER A 257 23.47 -22.88 -0.72
N GLY A 258 24.16 -21.80 -0.35
CA GLY A 258 23.59 -20.44 -0.22
C GLY A 258 22.64 -20.14 0.97
N GLN A 259 22.44 -21.06 1.92
CA GLN A 259 21.56 -20.81 3.07
C GLN A 259 22.27 -19.95 4.14
N THR A 260 21.87 -18.69 4.29
CA THR A 260 22.35 -17.82 5.39
C THR A 260 21.40 -17.87 6.58
N TRP A 261 21.91 -17.74 7.81
CA TRP A 261 21.09 -17.65 9.04
C TRP A 261 19.98 -16.60 8.94
N LEU A 262 20.22 -15.50 8.22
CA LEU A 262 19.21 -14.50 7.91
C LEU A 262 17.96 -15.11 7.24
N ASN A 263 18.14 -16.01 6.26
CA ASN A 263 17.03 -16.66 5.58
C ASN A 263 16.22 -17.57 6.52
N GLU A 264 16.90 -18.26 7.43
CA GLU A 264 16.26 -19.13 8.43
C GLU A 264 15.47 -18.29 9.44
N PHE A 265 16.09 -17.24 9.98
CA PHE A 265 15.45 -16.30 10.89
C PHE A 265 14.18 -15.68 10.27
N GLU A 266 14.24 -15.18 9.04
CA GLU A 266 13.06 -14.64 8.35
C GLU A 266 11.95 -15.69 8.22
N ALA A 267 12.27 -16.93 7.85
CA ALA A 267 11.30 -18.00 7.72
C ALA A 267 10.65 -18.36 9.07
N LEU A 268 11.44 -18.40 10.15
CA LEU A 268 10.95 -18.62 11.51
C LEU A 268 9.99 -17.52 11.95
N VAL A 269 10.32 -16.25 11.69
CA VAL A 269 9.46 -15.13 12.02
C VAL A 269 8.16 -15.17 11.21
N THR A 270 8.23 -15.43 9.90
CA THR A 270 7.05 -15.62 9.04
C THR A 270 6.11 -16.69 9.61
N LYS A 271 6.64 -17.87 9.96
CA LYS A 271 5.86 -18.96 10.55
C LYS A 271 5.24 -18.56 11.89
N ALA A 272 6.02 -17.93 12.77
CA ALA A 272 5.53 -17.48 14.08
C ALA A 272 4.39 -16.46 13.93
N MET A 273 4.49 -15.54 12.97
CA MET A 273 3.45 -14.56 12.68
C MET A 273 2.17 -15.23 12.17
N LEU A 274 2.26 -16.19 11.25
CA LEU A 274 1.10 -16.96 10.77
C LEU A 274 0.41 -17.74 11.90
N GLU A 275 1.19 -18.33 12.79
CA GLU A 275 0.65 -19.07 13.95
C GLU A 275 -0.05 -18.15 14.96
N ILE A 276 0.49 -16.94 15.19
CA ILE A 276 -0.17 -15.92 16.01
C ILE A 276 -1.53 -15.54 15.41
N ILE A 277 -1.61 -15.39 14.08
CA ILE A 277 -2.88 -15.09 13.39
C ILE A 277 -3.84 -16.26 13.51
N ARG A 278 -3.39 -17.49 13.25
CA ARG A 278 -4.22 -18.70 13.39
C ARG A 278 -4.80 -18.83 14.79
N LYS A 279 -3.98 -18.58 15.81
CA LYS A 279 -4.43 -18.60 17.20
C LYS A 279 -5.47 -17.51 17.48
N ALA A 280 -5.21 -16.27 17.07
CA ALA A 280 -6.15 -15.17 17.28
C ALA A 280 -7.51 -15.44 16.61
N LEU A 281 -7.52 -16.12 15.45
CA LEU A 281 -8.74 -16.60 14.79
C LEU A 281 -9.43 -17.72 15.60
N LYS A 282 -8.68 -18.70 16.12
CA LYS A 282 -9.22 -19.79 16.96
C LYS A 282 -9.85 -19.25 18.23
N ASP A 283 -9.22 -18.26 18.87
CA ASP A 283 -9.75 -17.59 20.07
C ASP A 283 -11.09 -16.85 19.79
N LYS A 284 -11.39 -16.58 18.51
CA LYS A 284 -12.65 -16.01 18.02
C LYS A 284 -13.63 -17.07 17.46
N GLY A 285 -13.30 -18.35 17.57
CA GLY A 285 -14.16 -19.45 17.10
C GLY A 285 -13.95 -19.84 15.63
N HIS A 286 -12.86 -19.38 15.00
CA HIS A 286 -12.56 -19.68 13.60
C HIS A 286 -11.30 -20.56 13.47
N ASP A 287 -11.38 -21.66 12.73
CA ASP A 287 -10.23 -22.51 12.44
C ASP A 287 -9.95 -22.55 10.93
N PHE A 288 -8.81 -21.99 10.54
CA PHE A 288 -8.36 -21.93 9.14
C PHE A 288 -6.94 -22.49 9.02
N PRO A 289 -6.62 -23.20 7.93
CA PRO A 289 -5.26 -23.67 7.68
C PRO A 289 -4.32 -22.49 7.37
N LEU A 290 -3.03 -22.65 7.67
CA LEU A 290 -2.03 -21.58 7.48
C LEU A 290 -1.93 -21.11 6.03
N VAL A 291 -2.15 -22.02 5.07
CA VAL A 291 -2.13 -21.73 3.63
C VAL A 291 -3.24 -20.73 3.25
N ASP A 292 -4.45 -20.90 3.79
CA ASP A 292 -5.57 -20.00 3.52
C ASP A 292 -5.35 -18.64 4.18
N ILE A 293 -4.79 -18.63 5.40
CA ILE A 293 -4.40 -17.39 6.08
C ILE A 293 -3.36 -16.63 5.27
N GLN A 294 -2.32 -17.31 4.79
CA GLN A 294 -1.30 -16.69 3.94
C GLN A 294 -1.91 -16.15 2.65
N LYS A 295 -2.76 -16.94 1.98
CA LYS A 295 -3.46 -16.51 0.76
C LYS A 295 -4.35 -15.29 1.00
N ALA A 296 -5.07 -15.24 2.11
CA ALA A 296 -5.89 -14.09 2.49
C ALA A 296 -5.03 -12.83 2.63
N LEU A 297 -3.96 -12.90 3.43
CA LEU A 297 -3.03 -11.78 3.65
C LEU A 297 -2.43 -11.25 2.33
N THR A 298 -2.10 -12.14 1.40
CA THR A 298 -1.62 -11.77 0.05
C THR A 298 -2.65 -11.00 -0.75
N HIS A 299 -3.92 -11.39 -0.68
CA HIS A 299 -5.00 -10.78 -1.46
C HIS A 299 -5.72 -9.64 -0.72
N ALA A 300 -5.22 -9.24 0.45
CA ALA A 300 -5.70 -8.11 1.22
C ALA A 300 -5.27 -6.77 0.57
N LEU A 301 -5.76 -6.51 -0.64
CA LEU A 301 -5.30 -5.43 -1.50
C LEU A 301 -6.34 -4.31 -1.69
N MET A 302 -5.84 -3.11 -1.91
CA MET A 302 -6.62 -1.96 -2.33
C MET A 302 -5.84 -1.07 -3.30
N THR A 303 -6.55 -0.25 -4.07
CA THR A 303 -5.95 0.76 -4.94
C THR A 303 -6.47 2.15 -4.58
N VAL A 304 -5.84 3.17 -5.15
CA VAL A 304 -6.15 4.57 -4.91
C VAL A 304 -6.91 5.10 -6.11
N TYR A 305 -8.05 5.74 -5.86
CA TYR A 305 -8.82 6.45 -6.87
C TYR A 305 -8.90 7.94 -6.52
N ILE A 306 -8.71 8.78 -7.52
CA ILE A 306 -8.68 10.23 -7.39
C ILE A 306 -9.74 10.76 -8.35
N PRO A 307 -10.90 11.19 -7.85
CA PRO A 307 -11.94 11.69 -8.71
C PRO A 307 -11.50 13.03 -9.32
N PRO A 308 -11.64 13.24 -10.64
CA PRO A 308 -11.17 14.45 -11.31
C PRO A 308 -11.88 15.74 -10.82
N GLN A 309 -13.10 15.62 -10.32
CA GLN A 309 -13.95 16.77 -9.95
C GLN A 309 -14.28 16.86 -8.46
N SER A 310 -13.68 16.03 -7.60
CA SER A 310 -13.98 16.08 -6.17
C SER A 310 -12.96 16.93 -5.41
N ALA A 311 -13.43 17.99 -4.76
CA ALA A 311 -12.75 18.54 -3.58
C ALA A 311 -12.63 17.48 -2.46
N ASP A 312 -13.52 16.49 -2.52
CA ASP A 312 -13.72 15.36 -1.61
C ASP A 312 -12.66 14.25 -1.70
N GLY A 313 -11.39 14.62 -1.85
CA GLY A 313 -10.26 13.80 -1.43
C GLY A 313 -10.05 12.45 -2.13
N THR A 314 -8.94 11.82 -1.76
CA THR A 314 -8.51 10.52 -2.26
C THR A 314 -9.41 9.40 -1.73
N LEU A 315 -9.89 8.54 -2.63
CA LEU A 315 -10.65 7.33 -2.31
C LEU A 315 -9.75 6.09 -2.35
N TYR A 316 -10.05 5.13 -1.47
CA TYR A 316 -9.34 3.86 -1.37
C TYR A 316 -10.32 2.73 -1.68
N ILE A 317 -10.05 1.98 -2.75
CA ILE A 317 -10.95 0.95 -3.29
C ILE A 317 -10.36 -0.42 -3.02
N LYS A 318 -11.08 -1.25 -2.27
CA LYS A 318 -10.70 -2.64 -1.98
C LYS A 318 -10.81 -3.48 -3.26
N LEU A 319 -9.79 -4.29 -3.54
CA LEU A 319 -9.83 -5.21 -4.67
C LEU A 319 -10.64 -6.47 -4.30
N ALA A 320 -11.54 -6.85 -5.20
CA ALA A 320 -12.35 -8.05 -5.03
C ALA A 320 -11.46 -9.29 -5.01
N ASN A 321 -11.68 -10.18 -4.05
CA ASN A 321 -10.99 -11.46 -3.94
C ASN A 321 -11.85 -12.51 -3.23
N SER A 322 -11.55 -13.79 -3.44
CA SER A 322 -12.27 -14.91 -2.84
C SER A 322 -12.06 -15.05 -1.32
N GLN A 323 -11.08 -14.35 -0.76
CA GLN A 323 -10.70 -14.41 0.66
C GLN A 323 -11.24 -13.20 1.46
N THR A 324 -12.24 -12.49 0.94
CA THR A 324 -12.75 -11.25 1.53
C THR A 324 -13.27 -11.44 2.96
N GLU A 325 -13.90 -12.57 3.24
CA GLU A 325 -14.40 -12.92 4.57
C GLU A 325 -13.23 -13.17 5.53
N LEU A 326 -12.29 -14.04 5.16
CA LEU A 326 -11.11 -14.36 5.98
C LEU A 326 -10.26 -13.11 6.25
N ASN A 327 -10.10 -12.22 5.27
CA ASN A 327 -9.45 -10.92 5.44
C ASN A 327 -10.11 -10.08 6.55
N SER A 328 -11.44 -10.07 6.57
CA SER A 328 -12.22 -9.34 7.56
C SER A 328 -12.08 -9.96 8.94
N GLN A 329 -12.13 -11.29 9.04
CA GLN A 329 -11.94 -12.01 10.30
C GLN A 329 -10.53 -11.83 10.89
N ILE A 330 -9.50 -11.81 10.04
CA ILE A 330 -8.12 -11.51 10.48
C ILE A 330 -8.06 -10.10 11.07
N LEU A 331 -8.62 -9.09 10.40
CA LEU A 331 -8.62 -7.72 10.93
C LEU A 331 -9.35 -7.62 12.28
N LEU A 332 -10.53 -8.23 12.40
CA LEU A 332 -11.32 -8.25 13.62
C LEU A 332 -10.61 -8.97 14.77
N ALA A 333 -9.89 -10.06 14.51
CA ALA A 333 -9.12 -10.79 15.51
C ALA A 333 -8.03 -9.93 16.18
N PHE A 334 -7.49 -8.94 15.46
CA PHE A 334 -6.51 -7.98 15.99
C PHE A 334 -7.14 -6.63 16.38
N GLY A 335 -8.48 -6.56 16.42
CA GLY A 335 -9.23 -5.38 16.82
C GLY A 335 -9.18 -4.23 15.82
N PHE A 336 -8.93 -4.50 14.54
CA PHE A 336 -9.16 -3.54 13.45
C PHE A 336 -10.58 -3.69 12.91
N GLU A 337 -11.08 -2.66 12.23
CA GLU A 337 -12.33 -2.78 11.48
C GLU A 337 -11.99 -3.10 10.01
N PRO A 338 -12.74 -4.00 9.36
CA PRO A 338 -12.59 -4.24 7.93
C PRO A 338 -12.85 -2.95 7.13
N PRO A 339 -11.94 -2.55 6.23
CA PRO A 339 -12.18 -1.39 5.37
C PRO A 339 -13.37 -1.66 4.44
N LEU A 340 -14.17 -0.61 4.22
CA LEU A 340 -15.27 -0.65 3.25
C LEU A 340 -14.73 -0.84 1.84
N ASN A 341 -15.57 -1.35 0.93
CA ASN A 341 -15.22 -1.54 -0.48
C ASN A 341 -14.70 -0.26 -1.14
N CYS A 342 -15.26 0.88 -0.75
CA CYS A 342 -14.76 2.21 -1.05
C CYS A 342 -14.71 2.98 0.27
N SER A 343 -13.53 3.48 0.62
CA SER A 343 -13.30 4.22 1.87
C SER A 343 -12.68 5.58 1.58
N ARG A 344 -13.14 6.63 2.26
CA ARG A 344 -12.40 7.90 2.33
C ARG A 344 -11.19 7.76 3.24
N LYS A 345 -10.21 8.67 3.11
CA LYS A 345 -9.01 8.68 3.97
C LYS A 345 -9.33 8.54 5.46
N ASN A 346 -10.26 9.34 5.97
CA ASN A 346 -10.59 9.35 7.41
C ASN A 346 -11.22 8.03 7.88
N GLU A 347 -12.02 7.39 7.02
CA GLU A 347 -12.62 6.09 7.30
C GLU A 347 -11.54 5.01 7.34
N LEU A 348 -10.68 4.97 6.31
CA LEU A 348 -9.56 4.04 6.25
C LEU A 348 -8.65 4.15 7.48
N LEU A 349 -8.30 5.39 7.88
CA LEU A 349 -7.45 5.64 9.04
C LEU A 349 -8.09 5.16 10.35
N ARG A 350 -9.41 5.33 10.50
CA ARG A 350 -10.16 4.81 11.65
C ARG A 350 -10.16 3.30 11.66
N SER A 351 -10.52 2.66 10.54
CA SER A 351 -10.62 1.21 10.44
C SER A 351 -9.30 0.50 10.72
N LEU A 352 -8.19 1.04 10.20
CA LEU A 352 -6.85 0.49 10.40
C LEU A 352 -6.12 1.03 11.65
N LYS A 353 -6.82 1.82 12.49
CA LYS A 353 -6.26 2.45 13.70
C LYS A 353 -4.92 3.12 13.43
N MET A 354 -4.89 3.94 12.39
CA MET A 354 -3.74 4.74 11.98
C MET A 354 -3.85 6.15 12.56
N LYS A 355 -2.70 6.76 12.90
CA LYS A 355 -2.67 8.18 13.26
C LYS A 355 -3.03 9.02 12.04
N TYR A 356 -3.55 10.22 12.27
CA TYR A 356 -3.82 11.15 11.18
C TYR A 356 -2.52 11.49 10.44
N CYS A 357 -2.49 11.24 9.13
CA CYS A 357 -1.36 11.49 8.26
C CYS A 357 -1.80 12.02 6.88
N ALA A 358 -0.84 12.53 6.12
CA ALA A 358 -1.10 12.99 4.75
C ALA A 358 -1.32 11.78 3.84
N THR A 359 -2.04 11.96 2.73
CA THR A 359 -2.17 10.92 1.70
C THR A 359 -0.80 10.46 1.22
N ARG A 360 0.16 11.39 1.10
CA ARG A 360 1.57 11.13 0.79
C ARG A 360 2.21 10.09 1.71
N ASP A 361 1.88 10.12 3.00
CA ASP A 361 2.42 9.18 4.00
C ASP A 361 1.73 7.81 3.96
N ILE A 362 0.49 7.77 3.46
CA ILE A 362 -0.28 6.52 3.35
C ILE A 362 0.21 5.69 2.17
N ILE A 363 0.43 6.36 1.04
CA ILE A 363 0.67 5.71 -0.26
C ILE A 363 2.13 5.81 -0.74
N GLY A 364 2.98 6.56 -0.03
CA GLY A 364 4.38 6.81 -0.38
C GLY A 364 4.57 8.08 -1.21
N ALA A 365 5.70 8.76 -1.02
CA ALA A 365 6.01 10.02 -1.68
C ALA A 365 6.13 9.88 -3.21
N ASP A 366 6.90 8.90 -3.69
CA ASP A 366 7.06 8.64 -5.12
C ASP A 366 5.72 8.37 -5.81
N THR A 367 4.88 7.56 -5.17
CA THR A 367 3.56 7.24 -5.73
C THR A 367 2.60 8.42 -5.68
N PHE A 368 2.65 9.22 -4.62
CA PHE A 368 1.86 10.45 -4.53
C PHE A 368 2.27 11.45 -5.62
N ASP A 369 3.57 11.63 -5.82
CA ASP A 369 4.09 12.61 -6.76
C ASP A 369 3.79 12.19 -8.21
N ARG A 370 3.81 10.89 -8.52
CA ARG A 370 3.48 10.34 -9.85
C ARG A 370 1.98 10.28 -10.14
N PHE A 371 1.16 9.89 -9.17
CA PHE A 371 -0.25 9.53 -9.43
C PHE A 371 -1.26 10.49 -8.80
N VAL A 372 -0.87 11.35 -7.86
CA VAL A 372 -1.81 12.26 -7.15
C VAL A 372 -1.62 13.72 -7.54
N ILE A 373 -0.38 14.22 -7.58
CA ILE A 373 -0.11 15.62 -7.92
C ILE A 373 -0.62 16.01 -9.32
N PRO A 374 -0.38 15.22 -10.39
CA PRO A 374 -0.76 15.61 -11.75
C PRO A 374 -2.27 15.77 -11.98
N TYR A 375 -3.10 15.25 -11.07
CA TYR A 375 -4.57 15.26 -11.19
C TYR A 375 -5.23 16.31 -10.28
N LYS A 376 -4.47 17.08 -9.51
CA LYS A 376 -4.98 18.15 -8.65
C LYS A 376 -4.71 19.57 -9.17
N SER A 377 -3.82 19.69 -10.17
CA SER A 377 -3.51 20.92 -10.89
C SER A 377 -4.44 21.10 -12.07
#